data_AF-A0A2M6WZF6-F1
#
_entry.id   AF-A0A2M6WZF6-F1
#
_cell.length_a   1.000
_cell.length_b   1.000
_cell.length_c   1.000
_cell.angle_alpha   90.00
_cell.angle_beta   90.00
_cell.angle_gamma   90.00
#
_symmetry.space_group_name_H-M   'P 1'
#
loop_
_entity.id
_entity.type
_entity.pdbx_description
1 polymer ?
#
loop_
_entity_poly.entity_id
_entity_poly.type
_entity_poly.pdbx_seq_one_letter_code
_entity_poly.pdbx_strand_id
1 'polypeptide(L)'
;MSRRQGDRYLYLFGFTLHFDRKNFIARNDAFTCEHCRTHVSAARGTSRNHCPACLTSKHVDSSIPGDRSANCRGLMPAIRYEGTDPGKLDLVHQCQRCGKISRNRTAPDEKVSQLYR
;
A
#
# COMPACT_ATOMS: atom_id res chain seq x y z
N MET A 1 27.04 13.56 -18.07
CA MET A 1 25.72 14.21 -17.93
C MET A 1 24.95 13.63 -16.74
N SER A 2 25.49 13.81 -15.54
CA SER A 2 24.91 13.31 -14.28
C SER A 2 24.80 14.49 -13.34
N ARG A 3 23.58 14.93 -12.99
CA ARG A 3 23.37 15.77 -11.80
C ARG A 3 22.09 15.34 -11.09
N ARG A 4 22.33 14.84 -9.90
CA ARG A 4 21.45 14.30 -8.87
C ARG A 4 20.27 15.25 -8.60
N GLN A 5 19.08 14.69 -8.49
CA GLN A 5 17.89 15.39 -8.01
C GLN A 5 18.02 15.55 -6.49
N GLY A 6 18.68 16.64 -6.09
CA GLY A 6 18.86 17.02 -4.68
C GLY A 6 17.71 17.88 -4.20
N ASP A 7 17.22 17.55 -3.01
CA ASP A 7 16.16 18.23 -2.28
C ASP A 7 16.40 19.76 -2.20
N ARG A 8 15.38 20.54 -2.57
CA ARG A 8 15.45 22.01 -2.52
C ARG A 8 15.03 22.48 -1.13
N TYR A 9 16.00 22.82 -0.28
CA TYR A 9 15.77 23.48 1.00
C TYR A 9 15.58 24.99 0.78
N LEU A 10 14.42 25.53 1.16
CA LEU A 10 14.17 26.97 1.24
C LEU A 10 14.38 27.40 2.70
N TYR A 11 15.46 28.14 2.95
CA TYR A 11 15.78 28.71 4.25
C TYR A 11 14.99 30.02 4.46
N LEU A 12 13.87 29.96 5.18
CA LEU A 12 13.24 31.12 5.79
C LEU A 12 12.97 30.80 7.28
N PHE A 13 13.63 31.54 8.18
CA PHE A 13 13.31 31.65 9.61
C PHE A 13 13.33 30.36 10.47
N GLY A 14 14.52 29.73 10.62
CA GLY A 14 14.87 28.99 11.84
C GLY A 14 14.11 27.69 12.17
N PHE A 15 13.16 27.26 11.34
CA PHE A 15 12.49 25.97 11.46
C PHE A 15 12.79 25.13 10.22
N THR A 16 13.44 23.97 10.40
CA THR A 16 13.55 22.98 9.33
C THR A 16 12.16 22.41 9.07
N LEU A 17 11.43 23.01 8.14
CA LEU A 17 10.19 22.43 7.61
C LEU A 17 10.59 21.22 6.76
N HIS A 18 10.59 20.03 7.38
CA HIS A 18 10.61 18.77 6.65
C HIS A 18 9.31 18.68 5.84
N PHE A 19 9.36 19.06 4.56
CA PHE A 19 8.30 18.76 3.61
C PHE A 19 8.40 17.27 3.24
N ASP A 20 7.90 16.41 4.13
CA ASP A 20 7.69 15.02 3.81
C ASP A 20 6.86 14.95 2.52
N ARG A 21 7.37 14.23 1.51
CA ARG A 21 6.60 13.97 0.28
C ARG A 21 5.28 13.33 0.68
N LYS A 22 4.14 13.93 0.37
CA LYS A 22 2.82 13.34 0.66
C LYS A 22 2.25 12.53 -0.50
N ASN A 23 2.98 12.45 -1.62
CA ASN A 23 2.49 11.85 -2.85
C ASN A 23 2.70 10.35 -2.87
N PHE A 24 1.66 9.62 -3.27
CA PHE A 24 1.70 8.20 -3.58
C PHE A 24 2.85 7.86 -4.54
N ILE A 25 3.60 6.80 -4.24
CA ILE A 25 4.66 6.25 -5.09
C ILE A 25 4.11 5.00 -5.77
N ALA A 26 3.91 5.06 -7.09
CA ALA A 26 3.40 3.92 -7.85
C ALA A 26 4.36 2.72 -7.75
N ARG A 27 3.83 1.59 -7.28
CA ARG A 27 4.56 0.32 -7.10
C ARG A 27 3.64 -0.82 -7.49
N ASN A 28 4.01 -1.54 -8.52
CA ASN A 28 3.21 -2.65 -9.03
C ASN A 28 4.09 -3.82 -9.46
N ASP A 29 5.06 -4.12 -8.62
CA ASP A 29 5.99 -5.23 -8.82
C ASP A 29 5.33 -6.55 -8.43
N ALA A 30 5.69 -7.64 -9.09
CA ALA A 30 5.29 -8.97 -8.68
C ALA A 30 5.87 -9.31 -7.30
N PHE A 31 5.15 -10.11 -6.51
CA PHE A 31 5.61 -10.53 -5.19
C PHE A 31 5.11 -11.93 -4.83
N THR A 32 5.79 -12.56 -3.87
CA THR A 32 5.31 -13.82 -3.28
C THR A 32 4.60 -13.50 -1.97
N CYS A 33 3.37 -13.96 -1.82
CA CYS A 33 2.61 -13.76 -0.59
C CYS A 33 3.29 -14.49 0.58
N GLU A 34 3.54 -13.79 1.68
CA GLU A 34 4.15 -14.39 2.87
C GLU A 34 3.15 -15.22 3.71
N HIS A 35 1.84 -15.01 3.51
CA HIS A 35 0.80 -15.77 4.20
C HIS A 35 0.50 -17.10 3.49
N CYS A 36 0.10 -17.06 2.21
CA CYS A 36 -0.34 -18.26 1.47
C CYS A 36 0.65 -18.76 0.42
N ARG A 37 1.82 -18.12 0.28
CA ARG A 37 2.90 -18.50 -0.66
C ARG A 37 2.55 -18.37 -2.16
N THR A 38 1.35 -17.92 -2.51
CA THR A 38 0.97 -17.64 -3.90
C THR A 38 1.89 -16.58 -4.52
N HIS A 39 2.38 -16.86 -5.73
CA HIS A 39 3.06 -15.87 -6.55
C HIS A 39 2.03 -14.93 -7.20
N VAL A 40 2.17 -13.63 -6.97
CA VAL A 40 1.25 -12.59 -7.42
C VAL A 40 1.94 -11.76 -8.48
N SER A 41 1.38 -11.75 -9.69
CA SER A 41 1.82 -10.88 -10.77
C SER A 41 1.40 -9.42 -10.53
N ALA A 42 2.09 -8.52 -11.22
CA ALA A 42 1.70 -7.12 -11.32
C ALA A 42 0.24 -6.98 -11.77
N ALA A 43 -0.52 -6.09 -11.12
CA ALA A 43 -1.90 -5.82 -11.51
C ALA A 43 -1.98 -4.96 -12.77
N ARG A 44 -3.11 -4.96 -13.47
CA ARG A 44 -3.31 -4.06 -14.62
C ARG A 44 -3.89 -2.73 -14.14
N GLY A 45 -3.14 -1.65 -14.30
CA GLY A 45 -3.62 -0.28 -14.07
C GLY A 45 -3.76 0.16 -12.60
N THR A 46 -3.33 -0.65 -11.64
CA THR A 46 -3.34 -0.32 -10.21
C THR A 46 -2.01 -0.70 -9.54
N SER A 47 -1.79 -0.23 -8.32
CA SER A 47 -0.66 -0.67 -7.49
C SER A 47 -1.14 -1.66 -6.44
N ARG A 48 -1.16 -2.94 -6.81
CA ARG A 48 -1.62 -4.02 -5.94
C ARG A 48 -0.64 -4.21 -4.77
N ASN A 49 -1.19 -4.33 -3.57
CA ASN A 49 -0.43 -4.54 -2.34
C ASN A 49 -0.89 -5.76 -1.54
N HIS A 50 -1.91 -6.48 -2.00
CA HIS A 50 -2.48 -7.63 -1.32
C HIS A 50 -2.56 -8.82 -2.27
N CYS A 51 -2.52 -10.02 -1.72
CA CYS A 51 -2.65 -11.23 -2.51
C CYS A 51 -4.10 -11.42 -2.95
N PRO A 52 -4.42 -11.65 -4.24
CA PRO A 52 -5.79 -11.88 -4.68
C PRO A 52 -6.37 -13.21 -4.18
N ALA A 53 -5.53 -14.16 -3.76
CA ALA A 53 -5.96 -15.47 -3.27
C ALA A 53 -6.37 -15.47 -1.79
N CYS A 54 -5.71 -14.67 -0.95
CA CYS A 54 -5.97 -14.65 0.50
C CYS A 54 -6.19 -13.25 1.09
N LEU A 55 -6.22 -12.22 0.24
CA LEU A 55 -6.46 -10.82 0.60
C LEU A 55 -5.50 -10.25 1.65
N THR A 56 -4.36 -10.91 1.86
CA THR A 56 -3.36 -10.48 2.85
C THR A 56 -2.33 -9.58 2.18
N SER A 57 -2.12 -8.41 2.79
CA SER A 57 -1.07 -7.44 2.48
C SER A 57 0.11 -7.58 3.47
N LYS A 58 1.16 -6.78 3.28
CA LYS A 58 2.30 -6.67 4.20
C LYS A 58 2.55 -5.21 4.55
N HIS A 59 2.81 -4.94 5.82
CA HIS A 59 3.12 -3.59 6.32
C HIS A 59 4.56 -3.22 5.96
N VAL A 60 4.74 -2.71 4.75
CA VAL A 60 6.03 -2.24 4.23
C VAL A 60 6.08 -0.73 4.07
N ASP A 61 4.94 -0.06 3.99
CA ASP A 61 4.87 1.39 3.80
C ASP A 61 4.76 2.14 5.13
N SER A 62 5.54 3.21 5.31
CA SER A 62 5.49 4.06 6.51
C SER A 62 4.45 5.18 6.33
N SER A 63 4.83 6.43 6.19
CA SER A 63 3.91 7.56 6.03
C SER A 63 3.39 7.69 4.60
N ILE A 64 4.14 7.22 3.60
CA ILE A 64 3.85 7.42 2.19
C ILE A 64 3.54 6.07 1.54
N PRO A 65 2.34 5.89 0.95
CA PRO A 65 2.04 4.68 0.19
C PRO A 65 3.08 4.43 -0.92
N GLY A 66 3.65 3.23 -0.94
CA GLY A 66 4.71 2.80 -1.87
C GLY A 66 6.15 3.18 -1.49
N ASP A 67 6.39 3.81 -0.34
CA ASP A 67 7.76 4.15 0.11
C ASP A 67 8.60 2.96 0.55
N ARG A 68 7.95 1.84 0.91
CA ARG A 68 8.61 0.64 1.44
C ARG A 68 9.56 0.91 2.61
N SER A 69 9.29 1.95 3.41
CA SER A 69 10.18 2.43 4.47
C SER A 69 9.83 1.92 5.88
N ALA A 70 8.74 1.16 6.05
CA ALA A 70 8.32 0.67 7.36
C ALA A 70 9.17 -0.51 7.85
N ASN A 71 9.63 -0.41 9.10
CA ASN A 71 10.34 -1.49 9.79
C ASN A 71 9.42 -2.60 10.33
N CYS A 72 8.10 -2.36 10.39
CA CYS A 72 7.14 -3.29 10.99
C CYS A 72 7.09 -4.63 10.24
N ARG A 73 6.96 -4.63 8.91
CA ARG A 73 6.94 -5.83 8.06
C ARG A 73 5.92 -6.89 8.47
N GLY A 74 4.90 -6.53 9.26
CA GLY A 74 3.87 -7.46 9.71
C GLY A 74 2.87 -7.80 8.62
N LEU A 75 2.26 -8.98 8.71
CA LEU A 75 1.13 -9.33 7.86
C LEU A 75 -0.05 -8.39 8.15
N MET A 76 -0.74 -8.02 7.08
CA MET A 76 -1.91 -7.15 7.10
C MET A 76 -3.08 -7.87 6.42
N PRO A 77 -3.76 -8.81 7.11
CA PRO A 77 -4.97 -9.42 6.57
C PRO A 77 -6.05 -8.36 6.31
N ALA A 78 -6.87 -8.60 5.28
CA ALA A 78 -8.08 -7.83 5.07
C ALA A 78 -9.07 -8.07 6.21
N ILE A 79 -9.73 -6.99 6.65
CA ILE A 79 -10.72 -7.03 7.73
C ILE A 79 -12.13 -6.66 7.26
N ARG A 80 -12.27 -5.90 6.18
CA ARG A 80 -13.55 -5.54 5.54
C ARG A 80 -13.32 -4.92 4.17
N TYR A 81 -14.40 -4.81 3.39
CA TYR A 81 -14.47 -3.89 2.26
C TYR A 81 -15.16 -2.58 2.66
N GLU A 82 -14.83 -1.49 1.99
CA GLU A 82 -15.50 -0.19 2.10
C GLU A 82 -15.89 0.31 0.71
N GLY A 83 -17.10 0.86 0.58
CA GLY A 83 -17.63 1.39 -0.68
C GLY A 83 -19.05 0.92 -0.95
N THR A 84 -19.73 1.62 -1.85
CA THR A 84 -21.11 1.32 -2.25
C THR A 84 -21.22 0.71 -3.64
N ASP A 85 -20.21 0.95 -4.49
CA ASP A 85 -20.11 0.39 -5.84
C ASP A 85 -19.26 -0.89 -5.79
N PRO A 86 -19.83 -2.07 -6.08
CA PRO A 86 -19.10 -3.34 -6.09
C PRO A 86 -17.88 -3.36 -7.01
N GLY A 87 -17.87 -2.52 -8.06
CA GLY A 87 -16.73 -2.40 -8.98
C GLY A 87 -15.63 -1.46 -8.50
N LYS A 88 -15.85 -0.73 -7.39
CA LYS A 88 -14.92 0.28 -6.86
C LYS A 88 -14.79 0.18 -5.35
N LEU A 89 -14.60 -1.02 -4.82
CA LEU A 89 -14.42 -1.21 -3.39
C LEU A 89 -12.98 -0.90 -2.95
N ASP A 90 -12.84 -0.38 -1.74
CA ASP A 90 -11.58 -0.39 -1.02
C ASP A 90 -11.49 -1.64 -0.15
N LEU A 91 -10.34 -2.29 -0.18
CA LEU A 91 -10.00 -3.35 0.76
C LEU A 91 -9.26 -2.75 1.95
N VAL A 92 -9.84 -2.90 3.14
CA VAL A 92 -9.26 -2.41 4.39
C VAL A 92 -8.46 -3.53 5.05
N HIS A 93 -7.22 -3.22 5.39
CA HIS A 93 -6.29 -4.14 6.03
C HIS A 93 -5.85 -3.61 7.39
N GLN A 94 -5.55 -4.53 8.32
CA GLN A 94 -5.01 -4.19 9.63
C GLN A 94 -3.73 -4.98 9.91
N CYS A 95 -2.66 -4.30 10.32
CA CYS A 95 -1.42 -4.95 10.67
C CYS A 95 -1.55 -5.71 11.99
N GLN A 96 -1.28 -7.01 11.96
CA GLN A 96 -1.31 -7.86 13.15
C GLN A 96 -0.22 -7.52 14.17
N ARG A 97 0.86 -6.85 13.75
CA ARG A 97 1.99 -6.50 14.64
C ARG A 97 1.83 -5.16 15.36
N CYS A 98 1.30 -4.15 14.68
CA CYS A 98 1.24 -2.77 15.21
C CYS A 98 -0.14 -2.12 15.13
N GLY A 99 -1.15 -2.84 14.64
CA GLY A 99 -2.54 -2.34 14.56
C GLY A 99 -2.81 -1.31 13.46
N LYS A 100 -1.80 -0.86 12.70
CA LYS A 100 -1.98 0.13 11.62
C LYS A 100 -3.04 -0.34 10.63
N ILE A 101 -3.95 0.56 10.26
CA ILE A 101 -4.98 0.34 9.25
C ILE A 101 -4.56 1.01 7.95
N SER A 102 -4.74 0.31 6.83
CA SER A 102 -4.50 0.84 5.48
C SER A 102 -5.58 0.36 4.52
N ARG A 103 -5.91 1.19 3.54
CA ARG A 103 -6.89 0.91 2.49
C ARG A 103 -6.21 0.89 1.13
N ASN A 104 -6.62 -0.02 0.26
CA ASN A 104 -6.20 -0.02 -1.13
C ASN A 104 -7.37 -0.37 -2.04
N ARG A 105 -7.41 0.24 -3.23
CA ARG A 105 -8.46 -0.01 -4.21
C ARG A 105 -8.36 -1.44 -4.73
N THR A 106 -9.48 -2.13 -4.81
CA THR A 106 -9.52 -3.45 -5.46
C THR A 106 -9.25 -3.31 -6.95
N ALA A 107 -8.50 -4.26 -7.52
CA ALA A 107 -8.33 -4.36 -8.96
C ALA A 107 -9.53 -5.05 -9.61
N PRO A 108 -9.84 -4.79 -10.90
CA PRO A 108 -11.01 -5.38 -11.57
C PRO A 108 -10.99 -6.92 -11.66
N ASP A 109 -9.81 -7.54 -11.58
CA ASP A 109 -9.61 -9.00 -11.59
C ASP A 109 -9.77 -9.65 -10.20
N GLU A 110 -9.95 -8.85 -9.15
CA GLU A 110 -10.18 -9.35 -7.80
C GLU A 110 -11.65 -9.68 -7.60
N LYS A 111 -11.93 -10.93 -7.19
CA LYS A 111 -13.27 -11.34 -6.81
C LYS A 111 -13.59 -10.79 -5.43
N VAL A 112 -14.71 -10.08 -5.31
CA VAL A 112 -15.23 -9.62 -4.02
C VAL A 112 -15.56 -10.84 -3.17
N SER A 113 -14.96 -10.92 -1.97
CA SER A 113 -15.13 -12.05 -1.05
C SER A 113 -16.28 -11.84 -0.06
N GLN A 114 -16.59 -12.86 0.74
CA GLN A 114 -17.62 -12.84 1.79
C GLN A 114 -17.44 -11.74 2.87
N LEU A 115 -16.29 -11.06 2.90
CA LEU A 115 -16.07 -9.90 3.77
C LEU A 115 -16.89 -8.67 3.34
N TYR A 116 -17.43 -8.67 2.12
CA TYR A 116 -18.36 -7.65 1.66
C TYR A 116 -19.75 -8.00 2.19
N ARG A 117 -20.28 -7.15 3.08
CA ARG A 117 -21.58 -7.31 3.72
C ARG A 117 -22.50 -6.17 3.32
#